data_AF-A0A928B6C1-F1
#
_entry.id   AF-A0A928B6C1-F1
#
_cell.length_a   1.000
_cell.length_b   1.000
_cell.length_c   1.000
_cell.angle_alpha   90.00
_cell.angle_beta   90.00
_cell.angle_gamma   90.00
#
_symmetry.space_group_name_H-M   'P 1'
#
loop_
_entity.id
_entity.type
_entity.pdbx_description
1 polymer ?
#
loop_
_entity_poly.entity_id
_entity_poly.type
_entity_poly.pdbx_seq_one_letter_code
_entity_poly.pdbx_strand_id
1 'polypeptide(L)'
;MFNPYEQLSSFENKGIVDVLFPEIPFPKAYVRRIQNVYYDVNMNKISEKEAISILRQYNNYIIKPSFGTFQGKGVEKISLNKESEENIILESFNNQNNDFIVQEVIEQHSDIAALNPTSLNCCRVTSIYIDGYYGCSTMI
;
A
#
# COMPACT_ATOMS: atom_id res chain seq x y z
N MET A 1 28.68 -5.41 6.70
CA MET A 1 27.98 -4.60 5.68
C MET A 1 26.82 -3.90 6.38
N PHE A 2 26.82 -2.56 6.46
CA PHE A 2 25.91 -1.80 7.34
C PHE A 2 24.47 -1.67 6.81
N ASN A 3 24.20 -1.96 5.54
CA ASN A 3 22.86 -2.04 4.96
C ASN A 3 22.90 -2.91 3.68
N PRO A 4 22.13 -4.00 3.56
CA PRO A 4 22.09 -4.82 2.35
C PRO A 4 21.30 -4.11 1.24
N TYR A 5 21.98 -3.23 0.50
CA TYR A 5 21.38 -2.38 -0.53
C TYR A 5 20.59 -3.13 -1.61
N GLU A 6 20.96 -4.37 -1.93
CA GLU A 6 20.25 -5.20 -2.90
C GLU A 6 18.81 -5.51 -2.44
N GLN A 7 18.60 -5.68 -1.13
CA GLN A 7 17.32 -6.04 -0.54
C GLN A 7 16.39 -4.83 -0.36
N LEU A 8 16.94 -3.61 -0.31
CA LEU A 8 16.16 -2.37 -0.09
C LEU A 8 15.08 -2.17 -1.14
N SER A 9 15.40 -2.46 -2.41
CA SER A 9 14.47 -2.31 -3.53
C SER A 9 13.18 -3.12 -3.34
N SER A 10 13.28 -4.30 -2.71
CA SER A 10 12.16 -5.20 -2.46
C SER A 10 11.35 -4.74 -1.24
N PHE A 11 12.00 -4.17 -0.23
CA PHE A 11 11.33 -3.62 0.96
C PHE A 11 10.59 -2.32 0.67
N GLU A 12 11.05 -1.55 -0.32
CA GLU A 12 10.38 -0.32 -0.78
C GLU A 12 9.16 -0.60 -1.67
N ASN A 13 9.11 -1.79 -2.29
CA ASN A 13 8.03 -2.15 -3.21
C ASN A 13 6.77 -2.57 -2.45
N LYS A 14 5.83 -1.63 -2.33
CA LYS A 14 4.53 -1.86 -1.67
C LYS A 14 3.69 -2.94 -2.35
N GLY A 15 3.97 -3.26 -3.62
CA GLY A 15 3.31 -4.31 -4.37
C GLY A 15 3.73 -5.73 -3.98
N ILE A 16 4.81 -5.93 -3.24
CA ILE A 16 5.29 -7.28 -2.89
C ILE A 16 5.69 -7.44 -1.41
N VAL A 17 5.85 -6.36 -0.66
CA VAL A 17 6.38 -6.40 0.71
C VAL A 17 5.57 -7.28 1.67
N ASP A 18 4.24 -7.32 1.51
CA ASP A 18 3.35 -8.18 2.30
C ASP A 18 3.47 -9.67 1.93
N VAL A 19 3.83 -9.97 0.68
CA VAL A 19 4.13 -11.33 0.23
C VAL A 19 5.47 -11.80 0.82
N LEU A 20 6.43 -10.89 0.97
CA LEU A 20 7.75 -11.18 1.55
C LEU A 20 7.69 -11.38 3.07
N PHE A 21 6.77 -10.69 3.75
CA PHE A 21 6.63 -10.72 5.21
C PHE A 21 5.17 -10.98 5.63
N PRO A 22 4.63 -12.18 5.34
CA PRO A 22 3.23 -12.53 5.60
C PRO A 22 2.86 -12.51 7.09
N GLU A 23 3.83 -12.57 7.99
CA GLU A 23 3.65 -12.50 9.44
C GLU A 23 3.35 -11.08 9.95
N ILE A 24 3.59 -10.04 9.15
CA ILE A 24 3.36 -8.64 9.52
C ILE A 24 1.94 -8.24 9.08
N PRO A 25 1.16 -7.57 9.95
CA PRO A 25 -0.20 -7.14 9.62
C PRO A 25 -0.19 -5.90 8.72
N PHE A 26 0.07 -6.11 7.42
CA PHE A 26 -0.08 -5.06 6.41
C PHE A 26 -1.57 -4.81 6.08
N PRO A 27 -1.91 -3.62 5.56
CA PRO A 27 -3.24 -3.38 5.00
C PRO A 27 -3.53 -4.37 3.88
N LYS A 28 -4.70 -5.00 3.92
CA LYS A 28 -5.14 -5.97 2.93
C LYS A 28 -5.11 -5.35 1.53
N ALA A 29 -4.39 -6.01 0.64
CA ALA A 29 -4.36 -5.65 -0.77
C ALA A 29 -5.51 -6.30 -1.52
N TYR A 30 -6.02 -5.58 -2.52
CA TYR A 30 -7.11 -6.05 -3.38
C TYR A 30 -6.59 -6.36 -4.78
N VAL A 31 -5.83 -5.43 -5.35
CA VAL A 31 -5.27 -5.50 -6.70
C VAL A 31 -3.89 -4.87 -6.70
N ARG A 32 -2.99 -5.41 -7.52
CA ARG A 32 -1.65 -4.86 -7.75
C ARG A 32 -1.36 -4.79 -9.23
N ARG A 33 -0.59 -3.79 -9.66
CA ARG A 33 0.06 -3.77 -10.96
C ARG A 33 1.57 -3.82 -10.75
N ILE A 34 2.21 -4.88 -11.25
CA ILE A 34 3.65 -5.12 -11.12
C ILE A 34 4.19 -5.41 -12.51
N GLN A 35 5.15 -4.60 -12.97
CA GLN A 35 5.68 -4.63 -14.33
C GLN A 35 4.56 -4.63 -15.40
N ASN A 36 3.57 -3.76 -15.23
CA ASN A 36 2.39 -3.65 -16.10
C ASN A 36 1.47 -4.90 -16.17
N VAL A 37 1.65 -5.87 -15.27
CA VAL A 37 0.77 -7.04 -15.14
C VAL A 37 -0.07 -6.89 -13.88
N TYR A 38 -1.38 -7.17 -13.99
CA TYR A 38 -2.29 -7.12 -12.85
C TYR A 38 -2.30 -8.43 -12.07
N TYR A 39 -2.40 -8.32 -10.75
CA TYR A 39 -2.46 -9.44 -9.83
C TYR A 39 -3.58 -9.24 -8.81
N ASP A 40 -4.22 -10.35 -8.42
CA ASP A 40 -5.16 -10.39 -7.29
C ASP A 40 -4.42 -10.46 -5.94
N VAL A 41 -5.19 -10.52 -4.84
CA VAL A 41 -4.66 -10.67 -3.47
C VAL A 41 -3.78 -11.91 -3.28
N ASN A 42 -4.00 -12.97 -4.06
CA ASN A 42 -3.28 -14.24 -3.98
C ASN A 42 -2.11 -14.30 -4.95
N MET A 43 -1.75 -13.19 -5.59
CA MET A 43 -0.70 -13.11 -6.63
C MET A 43 -1.00 -13.94 -7.89
N ASN A 44 -2.27 -14.23 -8.17
CA ASN A 44 -2.68 -14.78 -9.47
C ASN A 44 -2.73 -13.65 -10.50
N LYS A 45 -2.24 -13.92 -11.71
CA LYS A 45 -2.34 -12.98 -12.83
C LYS A 45 -3.80 -12.81 -13.23
N ILE A 46 -4.22 -11.56 -13.39
CA ILE A 46 -5.56 -11.19 -13.83
C ILE A 46 -5.48 -10.13 -14.94
N SER A 47 -6.58 -9.94 -15.65
CA SER A 47 -6.77 -8.84 -16.59
C SER A 47 -7.17 -7.54 -15.86
N GLU A 48 -7.01 -6.41 -16.54
CA GLU A 48 -7.49 -5.12 -16.03
C GLU A 48 -9.01 -5.12 -15.74
N LYS A 49 -9.80 -5.81 -16.58
CA LYS A 49 -11.25 -5.95 -16.38
C LYS A 49 -11.59 -6.72 -15.11
N GLU A 50 -10.85 -7.79 -14.83
CA GLU A 50 -11.00 -8.56 -13.60
C GLU A 50 -10.57 -7.72 -12.38
N ALA A 51 -9.49 -6.95 -12.49
CA ALA A 51 -9.07 -6.01 -11.46
C ALA A 51 -10.18 -4.99 -11.14
N ILE A 52 -10.78 -4.37 -12.16
CA ILE A 52 -11.92 -3.46 -11.99
C ILE A 52 -13.08 -4.20 -11.31
N SER A 53 -13.42 -5.41 -11.76
CA SER A 53 -14.50 -6.21 -11.17
C SER A 53 -14.26 -6.52 -9.68
N ILE A 54 -13.01 -6.76 -9.27
CA ILE A 54 -12.64 -6.95 -7.87
C ILE A 54 -12.85 -5.66 -7.08
N LEU A 55 -12.36 -4.52 -7.59
CA LEU A 55 -12.42 -3.24 -6.88
C LEU A 55 -13.86 -2.74 -6.68
N ARG A 56 -14.77 -3.04 -7.61
CA ARG A 56 -16.21 -2.70 -7.48
C ARG A 56 -16.91 -3.42 -6.33
N GLN A 57 -16.29 -4.44 -5.74
CA GLN A 57 -16.83 -5.11 -4.54
C GLN A 57 -16.59 -4.29 -3.26
N TYR A 58 -15.80 -3.22 -3.32
CA TYR A 58 -15.39 -2.42 -2.17
C TYR A 58 -15.88 -0.98 -2.32
N ASN A 59 -16.45 -0.43 -1.24
CA ASN A 59 -16.94 0.96 -1.23
C ASN A 59 -15.79 1.98 -1.19
N ASN A 60 -14.68 1.64 -0.51
CA ASN A 60 -13.55 2.53 -0.33
C ASN A 60 -12.23 1.77 -0.38
N TYR A 61 -11.22 2.38 -0.99
CA TYR A 61 -9.85 1.84 -1.01
C TYR A 61 -8.84 2.96 -1.27
N ILE A 62 -7.57 2.65 -1.01
CA ILE A 62 -6.43 3.50 -1.34
C ILE A 62 -5.71 2.89 -2.52
N ILE A 63 -5.44 3.69 -3.55
CA ILE A 63 -4.50 3.37 -4.62
C ILE A 63 -3.26 4.25 -4.47
N LYS A 64 -2.08 3.65 -4.61
CA LYS A 64 -0.80 4.35 -4.46
C LYS A 64 0.32 3.71 -5.28
N PRO A 65 1.34 4.48 -5.69
CA PRO A 65 2.52 3.95 -6.36
C PRO A 65 3.23 2.90 -5.51
N SER A 66 3.62 1.80 -6.16
CA SER A 66 4.34 0.71 -5.51
C SER A 66 5.71 1.15 -5.03
N PHE A 67 6.40 1.99 -5.82
CA PHE A 67 7.71 2.53 -5.51
C PHE A 67 7.66 4.01 -5.11
N GLY A 68 8.70 4.45 -4.41
CA GLY A 68 8.84 5.82 -3.95
C GLY A 68 7.92 6.14 -2.77
N THR A 69 8.43 6.91 -1.83
CA THR A 69 7.66 7.37 -0.67
C THR A 69 6.90 8.65 -0.96
N PHE A 70 7.34 9.42 -1.99
CA PHE A 70 6.87 10.70 -2.53
C PHE A 70 6.07 11.64 -1.58
N GLN A 71 6.23 11.51 -0.27
CA GLN A 71 5.50 12.21 0.79
C GLN A 71 3.97 12.25 0.55
N GLY A 72 3.39 11.12 0.11
CA GLY A 72 1.96 11.00 -0.17
C GLY A 72 1.53 11.42 -1.58
N LYS A 73 2.43 11.92 -2.43
CA LYS A 73 2.13 12.20 -3.83
C LYS A 73 1.78 10.90 -4.57
N GLY A 74 0.68 10.94 -5.32
CA GLY A 74 0.15 9.78 -6.07
C GLY A 74 -0.75 8.86 -5.24
N VAL A 75 -0.95 9.14 -3.95
CA VAL A 75 -1.93 8.43 -3.13
C VAL A 75 -3.32 9.01 -3.39
N GLU A 76 -4.25 8.17 -3.82
CA GLU A 76 -5.64 8.53 -4.04
C GLU A 76 -6.54 7.68 -3.13
N LYS A 77 -7.48 8.32 -2.44
CA LYS A 77 -8.57 7.63 -1.75
C LYS A 77 -9.76 7.60 -2.70
N ILE A 78 -10.16 6.40 -3.10
CA ILE A 78 -11.31 6.19 -3.97
C ILE A 78 -12.51 5.81 -3.10
N SER A 79 -13.63 6.47 -3.35
CA SER A 79 -14.92 6.22 -2.72
C SER A 79 -15.94 6.00 -3.83
N LEU A 80 -16.39 4.76 -3.98
CA LEU A 80 -17.39 4.40 -4.98
C LEU A 80 -18.79 4.67 -4.41
N ASN A 81 -19.55 5.54 -5.06
CA ASN A 81 -20.99 5.61 -4.94
C ASN A 81 -21.59 5.09 -6.26
N LYS A 82 -22.80 4.53 -6.23
CA LYS A 82 -23.34 3.60 -7.24
C LYS A 82 -23.43 4.11 -8.68
N GLU A 83 -23.04 5.35 -8.98
CA GLU A 83 -23.00 5.92 -10.32
C GLU A 83 -21.54 6.08 -10.82
N SER A 84 -21.24 5.51 -11.99
CA SER A 84 -19.96 5.70 -12.72
C SER A 84 -18.69 5.09 -12.11
N GLU A 85 -18.82 4.01 -11.33
CA GLU A 85 -17.69 3.36 -10.61
C GLU A 85 -16.50 2.95 -11.49
N GLU A 86 -16.77 2.43 -12.69
CA GLU A 86 -15.73 1.92 -13.59
C GLU A 86 -14.86 3.05 -14.16
N ASN A 87 -15.45 4.18 -14.54
CA ASN A 87 -14.72 5.32 -15.08
C ASN A 87 -13.78 5.92 -14.03
N ILE A 88 -14.21 5.98 -12.76
CA ILE A 88 -13.38 6.45 -11.65
C ILE A 88 -12.18 5.54 -11.44
N ILE A 89 -12.37 4.22 -11.49
CA ILE A 89 -11.28 3.25 -11.38
C ILE A 89 -10.28 3.41 -12.53
N LEU A 90 -10.78 3.50 -13.76
CA LEU A 90 -9.95 3.66 -14.95
C LEU A 90 -9.16 4.97 -14.93
N GLU A 91 -9.79 6.07 -14.55
CA GLU A 91 -9.12 7.36 -14.39
C GLU A 91 -8.00 7.25 -13.36
N SER A 92 -8.26 6.61 -12.22
CA SER A 92 -7.24 6.41 -11.19
C SER A 92 -6.09 5.51 -11.68
N PHE A 93 -6.38 4.43 -12.41
CA PHE A 93 -5.33 3.60 -13.03
C PHE A 93 -4.46 4.38 -14.02
N ASN A 94 -5.06 5.28 -14.78
CA ASN A 94 -4.34 6.15 -15.73
C ASN A 94 -3.50 7.22 -15.02
N ASN A 95 -3.96 7.72 -13.87
CA ASN A 95 -3.20 8.65 -13.02
C ASN A 95 -1.94 7.98 -12.43
N GLN A 96 -1.97 6.66 -12.26
CA GLN A 96 -0.80 5.90 -11.86
C GLN A 96 0.10 5.63 -13.08
N ASN A 97 1.16 6.43 -13.23
CA ASN A 97 2.11 6.31 -14.35
C ASN A 97 2.92 4.99 -14.38
N ASN A 98 2.96 4.23 -13.28
CA ASN A 98 3.81 3.05 -13.09
C ASN A 98 3.08 1.97 -12.25
N ASP A 99 3.81 0.98 -11.77
CA ASP A 99 3.34 -0.01 -10.81
C ASP A 99 2.66 0.62 -9.59
N PHE A 100 1.54 0.05 -9.18
CA PHE A 100 0.73 0.52 -8.06
C PHE A 100 0.12 -0.66 -7.28
N ILE A 101 -0.36 -0.33 -6.09
CA ILE A 101 -1.15 -1.22 -5.23
C ILE A 101 -2.46 -0.54 -4.87
N VAL A 102 -3.54 -1.32 -4.87
CA VAL A 102 -4.83 -0.96 -4.30
C VAL A 102 -5.05 -1.77 -3.04
N GLN A 103 -5.33 -1.09 -1.94
CA GLN A 103 -5.43 -1.69 -0.60
C GLN A 103 -6.58 -1.08 0.20
N GLU A 104 -6.94 -1.75 1.29
CA GLU A 104 -7.94 -1.26 2.24
C GLU A 104 -7.58 0.10 2.85
N VAL A 105 -8.63 0.82 3.27
CA VAL A 105 -8.49 2.03 4.08
C VAL A 105 -8.28 1.60 5.53
N ILE A 106 -7.18 2.01 6.14
CA ILE A 106 -6.90 1.71 7.55
C ILE A 106 -7.78 2.61 8.43
N GLU A 107 -8.44 2.00 9.41
CA GLU A 107 -9.13 2.70 10.48
C GLU A 107 -8.28 2.66 11.75
N GLN A 108 -8.03 3.83 12.35
CA GLN A 108 -7.27 3.93 13.59
C GLN A 108 -8.15 3.61 14.81
N HIS A 109 -7.54 2.99 15.82
CA HIS A 109 -8.17 2.75 17.12
C HIS A 109 -8.57 4.08 17.78
N SER A 110 -9.67 4.09 18.55
CA SER A 110 -10.22 5.29 19.20
C SER A 110 -9.21 6.01 20.09
N ASP A 111 -8.40 5.24 20.83
CA ASP A 111 -7.43 5.79 21.77
C ASP A 111 -6.31 6.55 21.06
N ILE A 112 -5.89 6.07 19.89
CA ILE A 112 -4.91 6.72 19.04
C ILE A 112 -5.54 7.91 18.32
N ALA A 113 -6.81 7.79 17.92
CA ALA A 113 -7.57 8.88 17.32
C ALA A 113 -7.73 10.10 18.24
N ALA A 114 -7.64 9.92 19.57
CA ALA A 114 -7.68 11.02 20.52
C ALA A 114 -6.53 12.03 20.32
N LEU A 115 -5.38 11.60 19.75
CA LEU A 115 -4.25 12.49 19.45
C LEU A 115 -4.55 13.42 18.27
N ASN A 116 -5.07 12.85 17.19
CA ASN A 116 -5.61 13.62 16.06
C ASN A 116 -6.70 12.80 15.35
N PRO A 117 -7.99 13.15 15.50
CA PRO A 117 -9.07 12.38 14.90
C PRO A 117 -9.23 12.65 13.40
N THR A 118 -8.62 13.73 12.89
CA THR A 118 -8.75 14.17 11.50
C THR A 118 -7.75 13.51 10.55
N SER A 119 -6.75 12.80 11.07
CA SER A 119 -5.72 12.11 10.30
C SER A 119 -5.38 10.75 10.89
N LEU A 120 -4.77 9.88 10.08
CA LEU A 120 -4.17 8.64 10.59
C LEU A 120 -2.90 8.98 11.38
N ASN A 121 -2.91 8.74 12.69
CA ASN A 121 -1.72 8.86 13.51
C ASN A 121 -0.77 7.70 13.21
N CYS A 122 0.53 7.95 13.15
CA CYS A 122 1.54 6.92 12.97
C CYS A 122 2.60 7.00 14.08
N CYS A 123 3.04 5.84 14.54
CA CYS A 123 4.22 5.72 15.39
C CYS A 123 5.41 5.34 14.51
N ARG A 124 6.54 6.05 14.68
CA ARG A 124 7.77 5.78 13.95
C ARG A 124 8.83 5.25 14.91
N VAL A 125 9.33 4.06 14.63
CA VAL A 125 10.43 3.44 15.37
C VAL A 125 11.71 3.56 14.56
N THR A 126 12.76 4.13 15.16
CA THR A 126 14.10 4.16 14.57
C THR A 126 14.97 3.11 15.24
N SER A 127 15.38 2.11 14.46
CA SER A 127 16.30 1.06 14.90
C SER A 127 17.62 1.11 14.14
N ILE A 128 18.67 0.56 14.74
CA ILE A 128 19.99 0.41 14.13
C ILE A 128 20.34 -1.08 14.14
N TYR A 129 20.83 -1.59 13.00
CA TYR A 129 21.34 -2.95 12.87
C TYR A 129 22.86 -2.91 12.65
N ILE A 130 23.63 -3.42 13.62
CA ILE A 130 25.10 -3.47 13.56
C ILE A 130 25.55 -4.87 13.96
N ASP A 131 26.34 -5.51 13.09
CA ASP A 131 27.01 -6.80 13.35
C ASP A 131 26.10 -7.91 13.92
N GLY A 132 24.85 -7.98 13.43
CA GLY A 132 23.88 -9.00 13.86
C GLY A 132 22.97 -8.58 15.01
N TYR A 133 23.15 -7.39 15.57
CA TYR A 133 22.38 -6.89 16.71
C TYR A 133 21.47 -5.74 16.30
N TYR A 134 20.23 -5.76 16.81
CA TYR A 134 19.26 -4.67 16.68
C TYR A 134 19.24 -3.83 17.96
N GLY A 135 19.42 -2.51 17.81
CA GLY A 135 19.19 -1.53 18.87
C GLY A 135 18.03 -0.61 18.51
N CYS A 136 17.18 -0.26 19.48
CA CYS A 136 16.15 0.78 19.31
C CYS A 136 16.71 2.12 19.79
N SER A 137 16.67 3.13 18.93
CA SER A 137 17.18 4.47 19.26
C SER A 137 16.09 5.40 19.79
N THR A 138 14.93 5.48 19.12
CA THR A 138 13.83 6.39 19.50
C THR A 138 12.50 5.92 18.89
N MET A 139 11.40 6.13 19.59
CA MET A 139 10.04 6.09 19.03
C MET A 139 9.43 7.50 19.06
N ILE A 140 8.84 7.93 17.95
CA ILE A 140 8.17 9.24 17.78
C ILE A 140 6.73 9.02 17.35
#